data_AF-A0A8H4JKU0-F1
#
_entry.id   AF-A0A8H4JKU0-F1
#
_cell.length_a   1.000
_cell.length_b   1.000
_cell.length_c   1.000
_cell.angle_alpha   90.00
_cell.angle_beta   90.00
_cell.angle_gamma   90.00
#
_symmetry.space_group_name_H-M   'P 1'
#
loop_
_entity.id
_entity.type
_entity.pdbx_description
1 polymer ?
#
loop_
_entity_poly.entity_id
_entity_poly.type
_entity_poly.pdbx_seq_one_letter_code
_entity_poly.pdbx_strand_id
1 'polypeptide(L)'
;MSEYGSSQFLSGGLKIFAMFSMFTGTVDMIAGHKLVIPESERGLLPTPTLAFVDNQLRFLGAIWSGYGMMLWWASSNLQTREVPLSLLGTAMFLAGIGRLTSGLSLGWTPSWLKIAAATELIVPPLLYLFGF
;
A
#
# COMPACT_ATOMS: atom_id res chain seq x y z
N MET A 1 -5.63 -27.15 -13.60
CA MET A 1 -5.85 -25.81 -14.18
C MET A 1 -4.67 -25.52 -15.08
N SER A 2 -4.87 -25.02 -16.30
CA SER A 2 -3.73 -24.60 -17.14
C SER A 2 -3.04 -23.39 -16.49
N GLU A 3 -1.71 -23.26 -16.66
CA GLU A 3 -0.92 -22.08 -16.21
C GLU A 3 -1.50 -20.74 -16.73
N TYR A 4 -2.24 -20.82 -17.83
CA TYR A 4 -2.95 -19.68 -18.41
C TYR A 4 -4.12 -19.19 -17.53
N GLY A 5 -4.80 -20.10 -16.82
CA GLY A 5 -5.88 -19.74 -15.91
C GLY A 5 -5.38 -19.06 -14.64
N SER A 6 -4.30 -19.58 -14.04
CA SER A 6 -3.73 -19.02 -12.81
C SER A 6 -3.16 -17.61 -12.98
N SER A 7 -2.47 -17.35 -14.09
CA SER A 7 -1.93 -16.02 -14.41
C SER A 7 -3.01 -14.97 -14.65
N GLN A 8 -4.15 -15.35 -15.24
CA GLN A 8 -5.29 -14.45 -15.41
C GLN A 8 -5.94 -14.07 -14.07
N PHE A 9 -6.09 -15.03 -13.14
CA PHE A 9 -6.59 -14.75 -11.79
C PHE A 9 -5.65 -13.83 -11.01
N LEU A 10 -4.34 -14.09 -11.07
CA LEU A 10 -3.35 -13.25 -10.39
C LEU A 10 -3.34 -11.83 -10.97
N SER A 11 -3.30 -11.68 -12.30
CA SER A 11 -3.41 -10.37 -12.97
C SER A 11 -4.67 -9.62 -12.52
N GLY A 12 -5.82 -10.30 -12.46
CA GLY A 12 -7.07 -9.73 -11.96
C GLY A 12 -6.96 -9.24 -10.52
N GLY A 13 -6.40 -10.05 -9.63
CA GLY A 13 -6.18 -9.68 -8.22
C GLY A 13 -5.25 -8.48 -8.06
N LEU A 14 -4.14 -8.45 -8.79
CA LEU A 14 -3.20 -7.32 -8.79
C LEU A 14 -3.84 -6.04 -9.32
N LYS A 15 -4.73 -6.13 -10.31
CA LYS A 15 -5.48 -4.98 -10.83
C LYS A 15 -6.50 -4.45 -9.83
N ILE A 16 -7.18 -5.33 -9.09
CA ILE A 16 -8.08 -4.92 -8.00
C ILE A 16 -7.28 -4.18 -6.93
N PHE A 17 -6.14 -4.73 -6.52
CA PHE A 17 -5.27 -4.07 -5.54
C PHE A 17 -4.72 -2.73 -6.06
N ALA A 18 -4.33 -2.67 -7.33
CA ALA A 18 -3.91 -1.43 -7.98
C ALA A 18 -5.01 -0.34 -7.94
N MET A 19 -6.26 -0.70 -8.23
CA MET A 19 -7.39 0.23 -8.11
C MET A 19 -7.59 0.71 -6.67
N PHE A 20 -7.49 -0.19 -5.70
CA PHE A 20 -7.53 0.16 -4.29
C PHE A 20 -6.41 1.15 -3.92
N SER A 21 -5.17 0.90 -4.34
CA SER A 21 -4.03 1.79 -4.10
C SER A 21 -4.22 3.16 -4.72
N MET A 22 -4.63 3.21 -5.98
CA MET A 22 -4.92 4.46 -6.69
C MET A 22 -6.01 5.27 -5.99
N PHE A 23 -7.11 4.62 -5.63
CA PHE A 23 -8.23 5.28 -4.97
C PHE A 23 -7.84 5.83 -3.60
N THR A 24 -7.31 4.97 -2.72
CA THR A 24 -6.95 5.36 -1.35
C THR A 24 -5.83 6.38 -1.31
N GLY A 25 -4.79 6.21 -2.15
CA GLY A 25 -3.70 7.19 -2.24
C GLY A 25 -4.16 8.55 -2.76
N THR A 26 -5.08 8.58 -3.73
CA THR A 26 -5.67 9.84 -4.21
C THR A 26 -6.51 10.52 -3.13
N VAL A 27 -7.26 9.74 -2.36
CA VAL A 27 -8.03 10.23 -1.21
C VAL A 27 -7.11 10.86 -0.17
N ASP A 28 -6.01 10.19 0.21
CA ASP A 28 -5.03 10.70 1.17
C ASP A 28 -4.32 11.97 0.65
N MET A 29 -3.99 12.01 -0.64
CA MET A 29 -3.38 13.17 -1.29
C MET A 29 -4.28 14.41 -1.22
N ILE A 30 -5.59 14.24 -1.43
CA ILE A 30 -6.56 15.35 -1.43
C ILE A 30 -6.94 15.75 0.00
N ALA A 31 -7.27 14.77 0.84
CA ALA A 31 -7.80 15.01 2.18
C ALA A 31 -6.70 15.33 3.21
N GLY A 32 -5.48 14.83 3.00
CA GLY A 32 -4.39 14.89 3.97
C GLY A 32 -4.76 14.21 5.28
N HIS A 33 -4.44 14.85 6.40
CA HIS A 33 -4.71 14.29 7.73
C HIS A 33 -6.20 14.14 8.10
N LYS A 34 -7.13 14.75 7.35
CA LYS A 34 -8.54 14.88 7.73
C LYS A 34 -9.33 13.56 7.75
N LEU A 35 -8.88 12.52 7.07
CA LEU A 35 -9.56 11.21 7.11
C LEU A 35 -8.89 10.20 8.03
N VAL A 36 -7.66 10.52 8.46
CA VAL A 36 -6.84 9.63 9.29
C VAL A 36 -6.90 10.05 10.76
N ILE A 37 -6.90 11.37 11.04
CA ILE A 37 -6.97 11.92 12.39
C ILE A 37 -8.39 12.41 12.64
N PRO A 38 -9.12 11.89 13.65
CA PRO A 38 -10.44 12.39 14.04
C PRO A 38 -10.42 13.87 14.39
N GLU A 39 -11.50 14.60 14.10
CA GLU A 39 -11.57 16.05 14.36
C GLU A 39 -11.35 16.40 15.84
N SER A 40 -11.86 15.57 16.74
CA SER A 40 -11.66 15.69 18.19
C SER A 40 -10.20 15.65 18.62
N GLU A 41 -9.34 15.00 17.84
CA GLU A 41 -7.91 14.84 18.14
C GLU A 41 -7.05 15.89 17.45
N ARG A 42 -7.49 16.43 16.30
CA ARG A 42 -6.72 17.44 15.55
C ARG A 42 -6.47 18.70 16.36
N GLY A 43 -7.45 19.15 17.14
CA GLY A 43 -7.33 20.34 17.99
C GLY A 43 -6.36 20.16 19.18
N LEU A 44 -5.98 18.92 19.49
CA LEU A 44 -5.04 18.60 20.57
C LEU A 44 -3.58 18.59 20.09
N LEU A 45 -3.34 18.53 18.78
CA LEU A 45 -2.00 18.47 18.20
C LEU A 45 -1.43 19.87 17.96
N PRO A 46 -0.16 20.14 18.29
CA PRO A 46 0.50 21.39 17.92
C PRO A 46 0.48 21.60 16.40
N THR A 47 0.21 22.83 15.95
CA THR A 47 0.15 23.18 14.53
C THR A 47 1.36 22.70 13.72
N PRO A 48 2.62 22.81 14.20
CA PRO A 48 3.78 22.30 13.45
C PRO A 48 3.74 20.78 13.24
N THR A 49 3.33 20.02 14.26
CA THR A 49 3.20 18.55 14.17
C THR A 49 2.10 18.18 13.16
N LEU A 50 0.96 18.86 13.23
CA LEU A 50 -0.15 18.64 12.32
C LEU A 50 0.23 18.94 10.86
N ALA A 51 0.94 20.06 10.63
CA ALA A 51 1.42 20.45 9.31
C ALA A 51 2.43 19.44 8.74
N PHE A 52 3.34 18.93 9.57
CA PHE A 52 4.30 17.90 9.17
C PHE A 52 3.58 16.61 8.75
N VAL A 53 2.66 16.11 9.59
CA VAL A 53 1.90 14.89 9.30
C VAL A 53 1.02 15.05 8.05
N ASP A 54 0.35 16.20 7.90
CA ASP A 54 -0.45 16.48 6.70
C ASP A 54 0.40 16.46 5.43
N ASN A 55 1.57 17.09 5.45
CA ASN A 55 2.49 17.10 4.30
C ASN A 55 2.95 15.67 3.94
N GLN A 56 3.38 14.89 4.94
CA GLN A 56 3.81 13.51 4.75
C GLN A 56 2.68 12.63 4.21
N LEU A 57 1.46 12.75 4.73
CA LEU A 57 0.30 11.99 4.26
C LEU A 57 -0.04 12.31 2.81
N ARG A 58 0.00 13.60 2.42
CA ARG A 58 -0.29 13.98 1.03
C ARG A 58 0.75 13.46 0.06
N PHE A 59 2.03 13.58 0.42
CA PHE A 59 3.13 13.04 -0.36
C PHE A 59 3.02 11.52 -0.50
N LEU A 60 2.84 10.81 0.61
CA LEU A 60 2.70 9.34 0.61
C LEU A 60 1.46 8.89 -0.14
N GLY A 61 0.36 9.64 -0.07
CA GLY A 61 -0.86 9.38 -0.85
C GLY A 61 -0.59 9.44 -2.35
N ALA A 62 0.15 10.45 -2.82
CA ALA A 62 0.55 10.55 -4.23
C ALA A 62 1.46 9.38 -4.65
N ILE A 63 2.46 9.04 -3.84
CA ILE A 63 3.35 7.90 -4.08
C ILE A 63 2.57 6.57 -4.11
N TRP A 64 1.63 6.39 -3.18
CA TRP A 64 0.79 5.19 -3.09
C TRP A 64 -0.15 5.06 -4.28
N SER A 65 -0.70 6.18 -4.76
CA SER A 65 -1.49 6.19 -5.99
C SER A 65 -0.63 5.81 -7.21
N GLY A 66 0.58 6.39 -7.30
CA GLY A 66 1.58 6.03 -8.33
C GLY A 66 2.01 4.57 -8.28
N TYR A 67 2.14 3.98 -7.10
CA TYR A 67 2.36 2.55 -6.91
C TYR A 67 1.24 1.73 -7.58
N GLY A 68 -0.03 2.11 -7.33
CA GLY A 68 -1.18 1.48 -7.97
C GLY A 68 -1.14 1.60 -9.50
N MET A 69 -0.81 2.76 -10.05
CA MET A 69 -0.66 2.94 -11.49
C MET A 69 0.40 2.02 -12.08
N MET A 70 1.57 1.95 -11.43
CA MET A 70 2.67 1.08 -11.87
C MET A 70 2.31 -0.40 -11.76
N LEU A 71 1.61 -0.79 -10.69
CA LEU A 71 1.13 -2.15 -10.51
C LEU A 71 0.08 -2.55 -11.56
N TRP A 72 -0.84 -1.65 -11.91
CA TRP A 72 -1.80 -1.88 -12.98
C TRP A 72 -1.10 -2.11 -14.33
N TRP A 73 -0.10 -1.28 -14.64
CA TRP A 73 0.71 -1.45 -15.82
C TRP A 73 1.46 -2.79 -15.77
N ALA A 74 2.21 -3.07 -14.71
CA ALA A 74 3.03 -4.29 -14.59
C ALA A 74 2.17 -5.57 -14.65
N SER A 75 1.02 -5.57 -13.97
CA SER A 75 0.08 -6.70 -13.94
C SER A 75 -0.58 -7.03 -15.28
N SER A 76 -0.51 -6.14 -16.26
CA SER A 76 -1.08 -6.37 -17.59
C SER A 76 -0.26 -7.32 -18.46
N ASN A 77 1.00 -7.62 -18.10
CA ASN A 77 1.81 -8.64 -18.74
C ASN A 77 2.85 -9.17 -17.73
N LEU A 78 2.45 -10.22 -16.99
CA LEU A 78 3.24 -10.76 -15.87
C LEU A 78 4.60 -11.30 -16.33
N GLN A 79 4.61 -12.03 -17.45
CA GLN A 79 5.81 -12.70 -18.01
C GLN A 79 6.90 -11.72 -18.44
N THR A 80 6.54 -10.56 -19.00
CA THR A 80 7.55 -9.59 -19.48
C THR A 80 7.87 -8.51 -18.46
N ARG A 81 7.13 -8.44 -17.34
CA ARG A 81 7.22 -7.35 -16.35
C ARG A 81 7.50 -7.86 -14.93
N GLU A 82 8.13 -9.03 -14.82
CA GLU A 82 8.51 -9.65 -13.54
C GLU A 82 9.42 -8.76 -12.69
N VAL A 83 10.37 -8.05 -13.31
CA VAL A 83 11.29 -7.15 -12.57
C VAL A 83 10.53 -5.99 -11.91
N PRO A 84 9.71 -5.20 -12.63
CA PRO A 84 8.83 -4.22 -12.00
C PRO A 84 7.94 -4.80 -10.89
N LEU A 85 7.34 -5.97 -11.12
CA LEU A 85 6.50 -6.63 -10.10
C LEU A 85 7.30 -7.00 -8.84
N SER A 86 8.52 -7.49 -9.01
CA SER A 86 9.44 -7.83 -7.92
C SER A 86 9.87 -6.60 -7.12
N LEU A 87 10.13 -5.48 -7.80
CA LEU A 87 10.44 -4.20 -7.15
C LEU A 87 9.25 -3.65 -6.37
N LEU A 88 8.04 -3.69 -6.95
CA LEU A 88 6.81 -3.30 -6.27
C LEU A 88 6.52 -4.20 -5.07
N GLY A 89 6.78 -5.50 -5.19
CA GLY A 89 6.65 -6.47 -4.11
C GLY A 89 7.65 -6.20 -2.98
N THR A 90 8.91 -5.89 -3.32
CA THR A 90 9.95 -5.54 -2.35
C THR A 90 9.61 -4.25 -1.62
N ALA A 91 9.18 -3.21 -2.34
CA ALA A 91 8.74 -1.95 -1.74
C ALA A 91 7.58 -2.18 -0.74
N MET A 92 6.61 -3.03 -1.10
CA MET A 92 5.51 -3.41 -0.22
C MET A 92 5.99 -4.15 1.04
N PHE A 93 6.90 -5.11 0.88
CA PHE A 93 7.48 -5.85 1.99
C PHE A 93 8.21 -4.92 2.98
N LEU A 94 9.01 -3.97 2.46
CA LEU A 94 9.67 -2.95 3.28
C LEU A 94 8.68 -2.04 3.98
N ALA A 95 7.56 -1.67 3.33
CA ALA A 95 6.48 -0.93 3.97
C ALA A 95 5.87 -1.72 5.15
N GLY A 96 5.69 -3.03 4.98
CA GLY A 96 5.25 -3.95 6.04
C GLY A 96 6.18 -3.98 7.25
N ILE A 97 7.50 -3.93 7.04
CA ILE A 97 8.49 -3.80 8.13
C ILE A 97 8.30 -2.45 8.85
N GLY A 98 8.09 -1.37 8.11
CA GLY A 98 7.78 -0.05 8.66
C GLY A 98 6.54 -0.07 9.54
N ARG A 99 5.43 -0.66 9.04
CA ARG A 99 4.19 -0.80 9.82
C ARG A 99 4.37 -1.69 11.04
N LEU A 100 5.08 -2.80 10.92
CA LEU A 100 5.36 -3.69 12.05
C LEU A 100 6.14 -2.96 13.14
N THR A 101 7.18 -2.22 12.76
CA THR A 101 8.00 -1.44 13.70
C THR A 101 7.15 -0.39 14.41
N SER A 102 6.31 0.34 13.68
CA SER A 102 5.39 1.32 14.27
C SER A 102 4.36 0.67 15.19
N GLY A 103 3.74 -0.43 14.76
CA GLY A 103 2.73 -1.15 15.51
C GLY A 103 3.26 -1.80 16.80
N LEU A 104 4.50 -2.25 16.81
CA LEU A 104 5.18 -2.74 18.03
C LEU A 104 5.57 -1.60 18.98
N SER A 105 5.85 -0.41 18.45
CA SER A 105 6.34 0.72 19.25
C SER A 105 5.22 1.59 19.81
N LEU A 106 4.14 1.77 19.05
CA LEU A 106 3.03 2.70 19.33
C LEU A 106 1.67 2.01 19.43
N GLY A 107 1.61 0.71 19.17
CA GLY A 107 0.37 -0.07 19.16
C GLY A 107 -0.35 -0.05 17.80
N TRP A 108 -1.47 -0.75 17.74
CA TRP A 108 -2.20 -1.03 16.50
C TRP A 108 -3.58 -0.38 16.49
N THR A 109 -3.59 0.95 16.45
CA THR A 109 -4.82 1.74 16.34
C THR A 109 -4.80 2.53 15.05
N PRO A 110 -5.76 2.30 14.13
CA PRO A 110 -6.83 1.29 14.17
C PRO A 110 -6.34 -0.15 13.95
N SER A 111 -7.13 -1.13 14.42
CA SER A 111 -6.75 -2.56 14.44
C SER A 111 -6.53 -3.18 13.06
N TRP A 112 -7.15 -2.63 12.01
CA TRP A 112 -6.96 -3.10 10.64
C TRP A 112 -5.53 -2.94 10.13
N LEU A 113 -4.72 -2.06 10.76
CA LEU A 113 -3.30 -1.90 10.44
C LEU A 113 -2.51 -3.21 10.64
N LYS A 114 -2.94 -4.09 11.54
CA LYS A 114 -2.36 -5.44 11.70
C LYS A 114 -2.53 -6.28 10.43
N ILE A 115 -3.72 -6.22 9.85
CA ILE A 115 -4.07 -6.98 8.64
C ILE A 115 -3.28 -6.42 7.45
N ALA A 116 -3.18 -5.08 7.36
CA ALA A 116 -2.34 -4.43 6.35
C ALA A 116 -0.87 -4.88 6.48
N ALA A 117 -0.27 -4.78 7.67
CA ALA A 117 1.11 -5.19 7.89
C ALA A 117 1.35 -6.68 7.58
N ALA A 118 0.43 -7.56 7.99
CA ALA A 118 0.51 -8.99 7.67
C ALA A 118 0.44 -9.22 6.15
N THR A 119 -0.46 -8.52 5.45
CA THR A 119 -0.60 -8.60 3.99
C THR A 119 0.69 -8.15 3.29
N GLU A 120 1.25 -7.02 3.73
CA GLU A 120 2.48 -6.44 3.19
C GLU A 120 3.70 -7.35 3.40
N LEU A 121 3.78 -8.04 4.54
CA LEU A 121 4.88 -8.93 4.88
C LEU A 121 4.77 -10.33 4.26
N ILE A 122 3.54 -10.81 3.97
CA ILE A 122 3.30 -12.19 3.55
C ILE A 122 3.04 -12.29 2.05
N VAL A 123 2.19 -11.43 1.49
CA VAL A 123 1.74 -11.59 0.09
C VAL A 123 2.89 -11.42 -0.90
N PRO A 124 3.75 -10.37 -0.83
CA PRO A 124 4.82 -10.21 -1.80
C PRO A 124 5.85 -11.35 -1.80
N PRO A 125 6.33 -11.87 -0.64
CA PRO A 125 7.19 -13.04 -0.64
C PRO A 125 6.53 -14.29 -1.24
N LEU A 126 5.24 -14.52 -0.98
CA LEU A 126 4.53 -15.65 -1.60
C LEU A 126 4.46 -15.48 -3.12
N LEU A 127 4.12 -14.29 -3.62
CA LEU A 127 4.10 -14.03 -5.08
C LEU A 127 5.50 -14.21 -5.70
N TYR A 128 6.55 -13.77 -5.02
CA TYR A 128 7.91 -13.96 -5.50
C TYR A 128 8.33 -15.44 -5.53
N LEU A 129 7.99 -16.21 -4.50
CA LEU A 129 8.35 -17.63 -4.39
C LEU A 129 7.54 -18.55 -5.31
N PHE A 130 6.28 -18.21 -5.57
CA PHE A 130 5.38 -19.01 -6.41
C PHE A 130 5.21 -18.46 -7.83
N GLY A 131 5.86 -17.33 -8.14
CA GLY A 131 5.86 -16.70 -9.46
C GLY A 131 4.68 -15.75 -9.70
N PHE A 132 4.86 -14.92 -10.74
CA PHE A 132 3.83 -14.06 -11.32
C PHE A 132 3.19 -14.74 -12.54
#